data_AF-A0A1V5E6Q8-F1
#
_entry.id   AF-A0A1V5E6Q8-F1
#
_cell.length_a   1.000
_cell.length_b   1.000
_cell.length_c   1.000
_cell.angle_alpha   90.00
_cell.angle_beta   90.00
_cell.angle_gamma   90.00
#
_symmetry.space_group_name_H-M   'P 1'
#
loop_
_entity.id
_entity.type
_entity.pdbx_description
1 polymer ?
#
loop_
_entity_poly.entity_id
_entity_poly.type
_entity_poly.pdbx_seq_one_letter_code
_entity_poly.pdbx_strand_id
1 'polypeptide(L)'
;MVTIRLTEEEAAESRAMLKAVINPLERQIAAVDLGHRDFRQFLKSRRALVDELLKRLETMTTFDLTDEEAEGSIAMLKDAIPVLDRSIAATKLANRDYLQFLKGRRALIDELISRLSK
;
A
#
# COMPACT_ATOMS: atom_id res chain seq x y z
N MET A 1 16.46 0.73 -10.18
CA MET A 1 16.42 1.37 -8.84
C MET A 1 15.63 2.66 -8.98
N VAL A 2 14.64 2.89 -8.11
CA VAL A 2 13.71 4.02 -8.20
C VAL A 2 13.76 4.85 -6.93
N THR A 3 14.03 6.15 -7.04
CA THR A 3 14.01 7.07 -5.89
C THR A 3 12.61 7.65 -5.71
N ILE A 4 12.02 7.46 -4.54
CA ILE A 4 10.78 8.12 -4.15
C ILE A 4 11.09 9.29 -3.21
N ARG A 5 10.44 10.42 -3.49
CA ARG A 5 10.38 11.56 -2.58
C ARG A 5 8.91 11.84 -2.26
N LEU A 6 8.59 11.87 -0.98
CA LEU A 6 7.25 12.14 -0.46
C LEU A 6 7.24 13.47 0.30
N THR A 7 6.11 14.15 0.25
CA THR A 7 5.80 15.21 1.23
C THR A 7 5.48 14.58 2.59
N GLU A 8 5.45 15.37 3.68
CA GLU A 8 5.06 14.85 5.00
C GLU A 8 3.61 14.35 5.03
N GLU A 9 2.73 15.00 4.27
CA GLU A 9 1.32 14.58 4.12
C GLU A 9 1.23 13.24 3.39
N GLU A 10 1.93 13.10 2.26
CA GLU A 10 2.02 11.85 1.51
C GLU A 10 2.65 10.73 2.34
N ALA A 11 3.67 11.03 3.16
CA ALA A 11 4.32 10.07 4.04
C ALA A 11 3.41 9.65 5.20
N ALA A 12 2.65 10.57 5.81
CA ALA A 12 1.65 10.25 6.82
C ALA A 12 0.55 9.35 6.26
N GLU A 13 0.06 9.66 5.05
CA GLU A 13 -0.98 8.87 4.40
C GLU A 13 -0.46 7.49 3.96
N SER A 14 0.75 7.42 3.40
CA SER A 14 1.43 6.17 3.04
C SER A 14 1.63 5.27 4.26
N ARG A 15 2.05 5.84 5.41
CA ARG A 15 2.14 5.09 6.68
C ARG A 15 0.79 4.54 7.11
N ALA A 16 -0.27 5.34 7.03
CA ALA A 16 -1.62 4.90 7.39
C ALA A 16 -2.12 3.77 6.47
N MET A 17 -1.81 3.85 5.17
CA MET A 17 -2.15 2.80 4.20
C MET A 17 -1.38 1.51 4.46
N LEU A 18 -0.06 1.59 4.66
CA LEU A 18 0.77 0.41 4.95
C LEU A 18 0.31 -0.28 6.24
N LYS A 19 0.02 0.48 7.31
CA LYS A 19 -0.53 -0.06 8.57
C LYS A 19 -1.87 -0.78 8.36
N ALA A 20 -2.73 -0.28 7.48
CA ALA A 20 -4.03 -0.89 7.21
C ALA A 20 -3.92 -2.25 6.49
N VAL A 21 -2.82 -2.50 5.76
CA VAL A 21 -2.58 -3.75 5.01
C VAL A 21 -1.98 -4.87 5.88
N ILE A 22 -1.40 -4.53 7.04
CA ILE A 22 -0.80 -5.50 7.98
C ILE A 22 -1.78 -6.60 8.41
N ASN A 23 -2.89 -6.21 9.05
CA ASN A 23 -3.85 -7.18 9.60
C ASN A 23 -4.46 -8.09 8.52
N PRO A 24 -4.86 -7.59 7.33
CA PRO A 24 -5.25 -8.45 6.22
C PRO A 24 -4.17 -9.45 5.79
N LEU A 25 -2.91 -9.03 5.65
CA LEU A 25 -1.81 -9.92 5.27
C LEU A 25 -1.57 -11.01 6.31
N GLU A 26 -1.58 -10.65 7.60
CA GLU A 26 -1.41 -11.63 8.69
C GLU A 26 -2.52 -12.68 8.71
N ARG A 27 -3.78 -12.24 8.49
CA ARG A 27 -4.92 -13.16 8.36
C ARG A 27 -4.76 -14.08 7.16
N GLN A 28 -4.32 -13.56 6.01
CA GLN A 28 -4.07 -14.39 4.82
C GLN A 28 -2.94 -15.40 5.07
N ILE A 29 -1.82 -14.98 5.67
CA ILE A 29 -0.70 -15.88 5.99
C ILE A 29 -1.13 -17.01 6.94
N ALA A 30 -2.02 -16.71 7.89
CA ALA A 30 -2.58 -17.68 8.83
C ALA A 30 -3.61 -18.62 8.18
N ALA A 31 -4.38 -18.12 7.20
CA ALA A 31 -5.40 -18.89 6.49
C ALA A 31 -4.84 -19.78 5.37
N VAL A 32 -3.63 -19.50 4.87
CA VAL A 32 -3.00 -20.32 3.82
C VAL A 32 -2.51 -21.64 4.40
N ASP A 33 -3.06 -22.72 3.86
CA ASP A 33 -2.70 -24.09 4.19
C ASP A 33 -1.21 -24.38 3.92
N LEU A 34 -0.62 -25.28 4.72
CA LEU A 34 0.79 -25.70 4.63
C LEU A 34 1.14 -26.28 3.26
N GLY A 35 0.17 -26.83 2.52
CA GLY A 35 0.34 -27.33 1.15
C GLY A 35 0.63 -26.24 0.11
N HIS A 36 0.33 -24.97 0.40
CA HIS A 36 0.59 -23.83 -0.48
C HIS A 36 1.83 -23.04 -0.01
N ARG A 37 2.94 -23.76 0.20
CA ARG A 37 4.19 -23.23 0.77
C ARG A 37 4.70 -22.00 0.02
N ASP A 38 4.70 -22.02 -1.31
CA ASP A 38 5.23 -20.92 -2.13
C ASP A 38 4.35 -19.67 -2.02
N PHE A 39 3.03 -19.83 -2.02
CA PHE A 39 2.10 -18.72 -1.84
C PHE A 39 2.17 -18.14 -0.43
N ARG A 40 2.33 -18.99 0.60
CA ARG A 40 2.56 -18.53 1.98
C ARG A 40 3.87 -17.77 2.10
N GLN A 41 4.94 -18.22 1.43
CA GLN A 41 6.22 -17.54 1.40
C GLN A 41 6.11 -16.19 0.70
N PHE A 42 5.40 -16.11 -0.42
CA PHE A 42 5.09 -14.87 -1.12
C PHE A 42 4.37 -13.85 -0.23
N LEU A 43 3.33 -14.26 0.51
CA LEU A 43 2.64 -13.38 1.45
C LEU A 43 3.55 -12.89 2.58
N LYS A 44 4.45 -13.75 3.09
CA LYS A 44 5.47 -13.35 4.07
C LYS A 44 6.45 -12.33 3.51
N SER A 45 6.91 -12.51 2.27
CA SER A 45 7.77 -11.53 1.60
C SER A 45 7.06 -10.18 1.44
N ARG A 46 5.78 -10.17 1.06
CA ARG A 46 4.96 -8.94 1.04
C ARG A 46 4.84 -8.30 2.43
N ARG A 47 4.64 -9.08 3.49
CA ARG A 47 4.58 -8.56 4.87
C ARG A 47 5.90 -7.91 5.28
N ALA A 48 7.03 -8.55 4.96
CA ALA A 48 8.36 -8.03 5.24
C ALA A 48 8.64 -6.72 4.49
N LEU A 49 8.22 -6.63 3.21
CA LEU A 49 8.30 -5.39 2.45
C LEU A 49 7.51 -4.26 3.11
N VAL A 50 6.29 -4.53 3.58
CA VAL A 50 5.47 -3.53 4.30
C VAL A 50 6.16 -3.03 5.56
N ASP A 51 6.75 -3.92 6.36
CA ASP A 51 7.47 -3.55 7.58
C ASP A 51 8.68 -2.68 7.28
N GLU A 52 9.44 -3.03 6.25
CA GLU A 52 10.60 -2.27 5.82
C GLU A 52 10.22 -0.88 5.31
N LEU A 53 9.19 -0.78 4.47
CA LEU A 53 8.67 0.51 3.98
C LEU A 53 8.16 1.39 5.11
N LEU A 54 7.46 0.81 6.10
CA LEU A 54 7.02 1.56 7.29
C LEU A 54 8.19 2.11 8.08
N LYS A 55 9.21 1.28 8.33
CA LYS A 55 10.42 1.68 9.05
C LYS A 55 11.19 2.78 8.32
N ARG A 56 11.31 2.70 6.99
CA ARG A 56 11.90 3.76 6.17
C ARG A 56 11.11 5.06 6.30
N LEU A 57 9.78 5.01 6.15
CA LEU A 57 8.89 6.17 6.27
C LEU A 57 8.82 6.79 7.67
N GLU A 58 9.20 6.07 8.72
CA GLU A 58 9.33 6.61 10.07
C GLU A 58 10.58 7.47 10.26
N THR A 59 11.61 7.26 9.43
CA THR A 59 12.92 7.92 9.56
C THR A 59 13.20 8.94 8.46
N MET A 60 12.61 8.76 7.28
CA MET A 60 12.87 9.59 6.11
C MET A 60 11.68 9.58 5.14
N THR A 61 11.44 10.71 4.47
CA THR A 61 10.43 10.86 3.42
C THR A 61 11.00 10.66 2.00
N THR A 62 12.31 10.44 1.90
CA THR A 62 13.01 10.15 0.65
C THR A 62 13.80 8.86 0.82
N PHE A 63 13.57 7.88 -0.05
CA PHE A 63 14.27 6.59 -0.01
C PHE A 63 14.32 5.95 -1.40
N ASP A 64 15.31 5.10 -1.58
CA ASP A 64 15.48 4.31 -2.79
C ASP A 64 14.79 2.95 -2.65
N LEU A 65 14.21 2.50 -3.76
CA LEU A 65 13.63 1.17 -3.92
C LEU A 65 14.39 0.40 -4.98
N THR A 66 14.64 -0.87 -4.72
CA THR A 66 15.10 -1.79 -5.78
C THR A 66 13.97 -2.01 -6.79
N ASP A 67 14.31 -2.52 -7.98
CA ASP A 67 13.29 -2.78 -9.02
C ASP A 67 12.25 -3.81 -8.54
N GLU A 68 12.69 -4.84 -7.79
CA GLU A 68 11.81 -5.83 -7.18
C GLU A 68 10.90 -5.23 -6.08
N GLU A 69 11.44 -4.33 -5.24
CA GLU A 69 10.64 -3.60 -4.24
C GLU A 69 9.61 -2.66 -4.91
N ALA A 70 9.99 -2.01 -6.02
CA ALA A 70 9.12 -1.14 -6.79
C ALA A 70 7.98 -1.93 -7.44
N GLU A 71 8.27 -3.06 -8.10
CA GLU A 71 7.26 -3.95 -8.67
C GLU A 71 6.31 -4.50 -7.58
N GLY A 72 6.86 -4.94 -6.45
CA GLY A 72 6.08 -5.38 -5.30
C GLY A 72 5.15 -4.29 -4.76
N SER A 73 5.66 -3.06 -4.67
CA SER A 73 4.89 -1.89 -4.23
C SER A 73 3.78 -1.54 -5.21
N ILE A 74 4.05 -1.56 -6.52
CA ILE A 74 3.04 -1.33 -7.56
C ILE A 74 1.92 -2.39 -7.46
N ALA A 75 2.28 -3.67 -7.30
CA ALA A 75 1.28 -4.74 -7.17
C ALA A 75 0.37 -4.52 -5.96
N MET A 76 0.94 -4.14 -4.81
CA MET A 76 0.18 -3.81 -3.62
C MET A 76 -0.75 -2.62 -3.79
N LEU A 77 -0.27 -1.55 -4.45
CA LEU A 77 -1.06 -0.37 -4.75
C LEU A 77 -2.23 -0.71 -5.69
N LYS A 78 -1.99 -1.54 -6.72
CA LYS A 78 -3.04 -2.04 -7.64
C LYS A 78 -4.08 -2.90 -6.91
N ASP A 79 -3.67 -3.76 -5.99
CA ASP A 79 -4.57 -4.59 -5.18
C ASP A 79 -5.49 -3.73 -4.28
N ALA A 80 -5.03 -2.55 -3.85
CA ALA A 80 -5.79 -1.64 -3.01
C ALA A 80 -6.87 -0.83 -3.78
N ILE A 81 -6.67 -0.56 -5.08
CA ILE A 81 -7.59 0.21 -5.94
C ILE A 81 -9.03 -0.32 -5.89
N PRO A 82 -9.32 -1.61 -6.19
CA PRO A 82 -10.69 -2.11 -6.22
C PRO A 82 -11.38 -2.10 -4.84
N VAL A 83 -10.61 -2.08 -3.74
CA VAL A 83 -11.16 -1.93 -2.39
C VAL A 83 -11.56 -0.47 -2.14
N LEU A 84 -10.71 0.47 -2.54
CA LEU A 84 -10.98 1.90 -2.46
C LEU A 84 -12.15 2.32 -3.36
N ASP A 85 -12.20 1.85 -4.60
CA ASP A 85 -13.27 2.16 -5.55
C ASP A 85 -14.63 1.68 -5.03
N ARG A 86 -14.70 0.46 -4.46
CA ARG A 86 -15.91 -0.04 -3.79
C ARG A 86 -16.30 0.81 -2.59
N SER A 87 -15.32 1.26 -1.79
CA SER A 87 -15.57 2.10 -0.62
C SER A 87 -16.07 3.50 -1.01
N ILE A 88 -15.52 4.08 -2.07
CA ILE A 88 -15.96 5.35 -2.65
C ILE A 88 -17.40 5.22 -3.14
N ALA A 89 -17.71 4.17 -3.91
CA ALA A 89 -19.05 3.91 -4.44
C ALA A 89 -20.09 3.66 -3.34
N ALA A 90 -19.71 2.98 -2.26
CA ALA A 90 -20.58 2.73 -1.10
C ALA A 90 -20.77 3.96 -0.20
N THR A 91 -19.90 4.97 -0.30
CA THR A 91 -19.96 6.17 0.55
C THR A 91 -20.97 7.17 0.01
N LYS A 92 -21.99 7.47 0.82
CA LYS A 92 -23.04 8.44 0.47
C LYS A 92 -22.52 9.88 0.52
N LEU A 93 -23.13 10.75 -0.29
CA LEU A 93 -22.89 12.20 -0.33
C LEU A 93 -23.01 12.90 1.04
N ALA A 94 -23.83 12.38 1.95
CA ALA A 94 -23.96 12.90 3.31
C ALA A 94 -22.67 12.77 4.14
N ASN A 95 -21.77 11.85 3.78
CA ASN A 95 -20.43 11.72 4.34
C ASN A 95 -19.40 12.37 3.40
N ARG A 96 -19.61 13.65 3.07
CA ARG A 96 -18.82 14.39 2.06
C ARG A 96 -17.33 14.39 2.38
N ASP A 97 -16.95 14.65 3.63
CA ASP A 97 -15.54 14.74 4.03
C ASP A 97 -14.84 13.38 3.93
N TYR A 98 -15.53 12.32 4.34
CA TYR A 98 -15.03 10.96 4.21
C TYR A 98 -14.92 10.52 2.74
N LEU A 99 -15.89 10.91 1.90
CA LEU A 99 -15.82 10.66 0.46
C LEU A 99 -14.64 11.39 -0.20
N GLN A 100 -14.38 12.65 0.18
CA GLN A 100 -13.22 13.40 -0.31
C GLN A 100 -11.91 12.77 0.15
N PHE A 101 -11.85 12.32 1.41
CA PHE A 101 -10.72 11.58 1.94
C PHE A 101 -10.43 10.29 1.14
N LEU A 102 -11.45 9.48 0.86
CA LEU A 102 -11.28 8.27 0.05
C LEU A 102 -10.82 8.56 -1.38
N LYS A 103 -11.30 9.66 -1.98
CA LYS A 103 -10.85 10.11 -3.30
C LYS A 103 -9.40 10.62 -3.27
N GLY A 104 -9.01 11.34 -2.23
CA GLY A 104 -7.62 11.76 -2.00
C GLY A 104 -6.67 10.57 -1.98
N ARG A 105 -7.02 9.52 -1.22
CA ARG A 105 -6.27 8.25 -1.21
C ARG A 105 -6.16 7.61 -2.58
N ARG A 106 -7.26 7.59 -3.34
CA ARG A 106 -7.26 7.01 -4.69
C ARG A 106 -6.33 7.78 -5.63
N ALA A 107 -6.32 9.11 -5.54
CA ALA A 107 -5.44 9.97 -6.31
C ALA A 107 -3.96 9.78 -5.91
N LEU A 108 -3.67 9.68 -4.61
CA LEU A 108 -2.33 9.38 -4.12
C LEU A 108 -1.82 8.03 -4.65
N ILE A 109 -2.67 7.00 -4.70
CA ILE A 109 -2.31 5.71 -5.31
C ILE A 109 -1.90 5.87 -6.78
N ASP A 110 -2.68 6.60 -7.57
CA ASP A 110 -2.36 6.83 -8.99
C ASP A 110 -1.01 7.53 -9.15
N GLU A 111 -0.77 8.53 -8.30
CA GLU A 111 0.49 9.28 -8.31
C GLU A 111 1.68 8.40 -7.91
N LEU A 112 1.56 7.60 -6.86
CA LEU A 112 2.61 6.67 -6.42
C LEU A 112 2.91 5.62 -7.49
N ILE A 113 1.89 5.03 -8.12
CA ILE A 113 2.08 4.08 -9.24
C ILE A 113 2.81 4.78 -10.39
N SER A 114 2.42 6.00 -10.74
CA SER A 114 3.05 6.76 -11.81
C SER A 114 4.51 7.11 -11.50
N ARG A 115 4.86 7.40 -10.24
CA ARG A 115 6.25 7.65 -9.80
C ARG A 115 7.09 6.37 -9.83
N LEU A 116 6.50 5.23 -9.44
CA LEU A 116 7.18 3.92 -9.40
C LEU A 116 7.37 3.26 -10.77
N SER A 117 6.54 3.61 -11.75
CA SER A 117 6.57 3.01 -13.10
C SER A 117 7.48 3.76 -14.09
N LYS A 118 8.23 4.76 -13.62
CA LYS A 118 9.19 5.55 -14.41
C LYS A 118 10.61 5.05 -14.18
#